data_AF-A0AAJ3P688-F1
#
_entry.id   AF-A0AAJ3P688-F1
#
_cell.length_a   1.000
_cell.length_b   1.000
_cell.length_c   1.000
_cell.angle_alpha   90.00
_cell.angle_beta   90.00
_cell.angle_gamma   90.00
#
_symmetry.space_group_name_H-M   'P 1'
#
loop_
_entity.id
_entity.type
_entity.pdbx_description
1 polymer ?
#
loop_
_entity_poly.entity_id
_entity_poly.type
_entity_poly.pdbx_seq_one_letter_code
_entity_poly.pdbx_strand_id
1 'polypeptide(L)' 'MKSVWIVFDDEDDAGIYGVFDNREDADTYADEVSHMSSNGMKIADFPVPWRLTDRATRIEI' A
#
# COMPACT_ATOMS: atom_id res chain seq x y z
N MET A 1 -7.19 6.58 14.06
CA MET A 1 -6.22 6.83 12.98
C MET A 1 -6.62 5.95 11.80
N LYS A 2 -6.54 6.43 10.55
CA LYS A 2 -6.70 5.53 9.40
C LYS A 2 -5.31 5.05 8.99
N SER A 3 -5.22 3.77 8.66
CA SER A 3 -4.03 3.17 8.08
C SER A 3 -4.35 2.71 6.66
N VAL A 4 -3.34 2.67 5.81
CA VAL A 4 -3.42 1.98 4.53
C VAL A 4 -2.60 0.69 4.61
N TRP A 5 -2.98 -0.28 3.80
CA TRP A 5 -2.32 -1.57 3.68
C TRP A 5 -1.61 -1.62 2.34
N ILE A 6 -0.30 -1.80 2.37
CA ILE A 6 0.53 -1.83 1.17
C ILE A 6 0.89 -3.28 0.89
N VAL A 7 0.55 -3.76 -0.31
CA VAL A 7 0.97 -5.05 -0.84
C VAL A 7 2.22 -4.83 -1.68
N PHE A 8 3.30 -5.51 -1.32
CA PHE A 8 4.60 -5.35 -1.97
C PHE A 8 5.36 -6.68 -2.03
N ASP A 9 6.28 -6.79 -2.98
CA ASP A 9 7.36 -7.78 -2.92
C ASP A 9 8.64 -7.15 -2.38
N ASP A 10 9.60 -8.00 -2.03
CA ASP A 10 10.91 -7.59 -1.51
C ASP A 10 12.02 -8.24 -2.37
N GLU A 11 11.75 -8.45 -3.67
CA GLU A 11 12.69 -9.06 -4.61
C GLU A 11 13.55 -7.99 -5.29
N ASP A 12 14.84 -7.93 -4.96
CA ASP A 12 15.89 -7.01 -5.47
C ASP A 12 15.59 -5.50 -5.29
N ASP A 13 14.43 -5.02 -5.72
CA ASP A 13 13.85 -3.70 -5.49
C ASP A 13 12.41 -3.88 -4.99
N ALA A 14 12.06 -3.30 -3.84
CA ALA A 14 10.72 -3.43 -3.28
C ALA A 14 9.65 -2.90 -4.26
N GLY A 15 8.93 -3.80 -4.92
CA GLY A 15 7.86 -3.48 -5.86
C GLY A 15 6.54 -3.30 -5.12
N ILE A 16 5.92 -2.12 -5.21
CA ILE A 16 4.56 -1.91 -4.68
C ILE A 16 3.54 -2.34 -5.73
N TYR A 17 2.69 -3.31 -5.36
CA TYR A 17 1.64 -3.85 -6.21
C TYR A 17 0.29 -3.17 -5.96
N GLY A 18 0.01 -2.79 -4.71
CA GLY A 18 -1.28 -2.19 -4.36
C GLY A 18 -1.27 -1.48 -3.02
N VAL A 19 -2.17 -0.50 -2.89
CA VAL A 19 -2.42 0.24 -1.64
C VAL A 19 -3.92 0.27 -1.38
N PHE A 20 -4.32 -0.22 -0.21
CA PHE A 20 -5.72 -0.43 0.17
C PHE A 20 -6.07 0.31 1.45
N ASP A 21 -7.32 0.71 1.62
CA ASP A 21 -7.80 1.41 2.81
C ASP A 21 -8.25 0.47 3.94
N ASN A 22 -8.35 -0.82 3.63
CA ASN A 22 -8.71 -1.88 4.57
C ASN A 22 -7.84 -3.13 4.33
N ARG A 23 -7.79 -3.99 5.36
CA ARG A 23 -6.90 -5.15 5.37
C ARG A 23 -7.42 -6.29 4.51
N GLU A 24 -8.73 -6.52 4.52
CA GLU A 24 -9.36 -7.66 3.84
C GLU A 24 -9.14 -7.59 2.33
N ASP A 25 -9.26 -6.41 1.74
CA ASP A 25 -8.98 -6.19 0.32
C ASP A 25 -7.49 -6.40 0.00
N ALA A 26 -6.58 -5.97 0.89
CA ALA A 26 -5.15 -6.16 0.71
C ALA A 26 -4.75 -7.64 0.78
N ASP A 27 -5.30 -8.40 1.74
CA ASP A 27 -5.08 -9.84 1.89
C ASP A 27 -5.61 -10.58 0.64
N THR A 28 -6.84 -10.27 0.21
CA THR A 28 -7.44 -10.87 -0.99
C THR A 28 -6.58 -10.61 -2.24
N TYR A 29 -6.15 -9.36 -2.42
CA TYR A 29 -5.32 -8.99 -3.56
C TYR A 29 -3.94 -9.66 -3.51
N ALA A 30 -3.31 -9.74 -2.33
CA ALA A 30 -2.02 -10.41 -2.15
C ALA A 30 -2.08 -11.90 -2.50
N ASP A 31 -3.19 -12.58 -2.18
CA ASP A 31 -3.42 -13.98 -2.58
C ASP A 31 -3.59 -14.11 -4.10
N GLU A 32 -4.35 -13.20 -4.73
CA GLU A 32 -4.55 -13.18 -6.19
C GLU A 32 -3.23 -12.98 -6.95
N VAL A 33 -2.37 -12.06 -6.49
CA VAL A 33 -1.09 -11.73 -7.14
C VAL A 33 0.10 -12.49 -6.55
N SER A 34 -0.13 -13.45 -5.64
CA SER A 34 0.92 -14.25 -5.00
C SER A 34 1.85 -14.94 -6.00
N HIS A 35 1.31 -15.35 -7.15
CA HIS A 35 2.04 -15.98 -8.24
C HIS A 35 2.99 -15.02 -9.00
N MET A 36 2.89 -13.72 -8.79
CA MET A 36 3.71 -12.70 -9.46
C MET A 36 5.04 -12.43 -8.72
N SER A 37 5.19 -12.89 -7.48
CA SER A 37 6.42 -12.79 -6.69
C SER A 37 6.96 -14.19 -6.41
N SER A 38 8.25 -14.41 -6.65
CA SER A 38 8.86 -15.73 -6.43
C SER A 38 9.00 -16.06 -4.93
N ASN A 39 9.07 -15.02 -4.09
CA ASN A 39 9.21 -15.11 -2.64
C ASN A 39 7.87 -14.88 -1.88
N GLY A 40 6.78 -14.68 -2.62
CA GLY A 40 5.45 -14.38 -2.07
C GLY A 40 5.25 -12.89 -1.78
N MET A 41 3.98 -12.51 -1.64
CA MET A 41 3.57 -11.13 -1.38
C MET A 41 3.64 -10.82 0.12
N LYS A 42 4.11 -9.62 0.44
CA LYS A 42 4.14 -9.07 1.79
C LYS A 42 3.12 -7.96 1.93
N ILE A 43 2.63 -7.80 3.16
CA ILE A 43 1.64 -6.79 3.51
C ILE A 43 2.18 -6.00 4.70
N ALA A 44 2.18 -4.67 4.59
CA ALA A 44 2.55 -3.77 5.66
C ALA A 44 1.43 -2.76 5.95
N ASP A 45 1.22 -2.47 7.23
CA ASP A 45 0.35 -1.37 7.63
C ASP A 45 1.14 -0.06 7.69
N PHE A 46 0.58 0.98 7.07
CA PHE A 46 1.12 2.33 7.14
C PHE A 46 0.08 3.27 7.76
N PRO A 47 0.29 3.76 8.98
CA PRO A 47 -0.60 4.75 9.58
C PRO A 47 -0.52 6.05 8.78
N VAL A 48 -1.66 6.51 8.27
CA VAL A 48 -1.75 7.77 7.53
C VAL A 48 -2.21 8.86 8.50
N PRO A 49 -1.31 9.78 8.91
CA PRO A 49 -1.72 10.98 9.63
C PRO A 49 -2.40 11.89 8.61
N TRP A 50 -3.72 11.82 8.52
CA TRP A 50 -4.52 12.61 7.60
C TRP A 50 -4.04 14.07 7.47
N ARG A 51 -3.52 14.46 6.31
CA ARG A 51 -3.84 15.77 5.72
C ARG A 51 -4.77 15.48 4.56
N LEU A 52 -6.05 15.79 4.77
CA LEU A 52 -7.03 15.85 3.70
C LEU A 52 -6.65 17.06 2.83
N THR A 53 -5.77 16.87 1.85
CA THR A 53 -5.52 17.90 0.84
C THR A 53 -6.67 17.81 -0.15
N ASP A 54 -7.61 18.72 0.00
CA ASP A 54 -8.69 19.14 -0.90
C ASP A 54 -8.21 19.59 -2.30
N ARG A 55 -7.07 19.07 -2.78
CA ARG A 55 -6.32 19.55 -3.96
C ARG A 55 -5.91 21.02 -3.91
N ALA A 56 -6.04 21.70 -2.76
CA ALA A 56 -5.50 23.03 -2.55
C ALA A 56 -4.11 22.98 -1.91
N THR A 57 -3.16 22.23 -2.48
CA THR A 57 -1.75 22.39 -2.11
C THR A 57 -1.22 23.65 -2.79
N ARG A 58 -1.40 24.80 -2.13
CA ARG A 58 -0.70 26.04 -2.49
C ARG A 58 0.59 26.07 -1.68
N ILE A 59 1.71 25.75 -2.33
CA ILE A 59 3.04 26.02 -1.78
C ILE A 59 3.33 27.49 -2.11
N GLU A 60 3.20 28.36 -1.12
CA GLU A 60 3.72 29.72 -1.23
C GLU A 60 5.19 29.68 -0.79
N ILE A 61 6.06 30.13 -1.70
CA ILE A 61 7.50 30.33 -1.48
C ILE A 61 7.71 31.78 -1.08
#